data_AF-A0A496W9M7-F1
#
_entry.id   AF-A0A496W9M7-F1
#
_cell.length_a   1.000
_cell.length_b   1.000
_cell.length_c   1.000
_cell.angle_alpha   90.00
_cell.angle_beta   90.00
_cell.angle_gamma   90.00
#
_symmetry.space_group_name_H-M   'P 1'
#
loop_
_entity.id
_entity.type
_entity.pdbx_description
1 polymer ?
#
loop_
_entity_poly.entity_id
_entity_poly.type
_entity_poly.pdbx_seq_one_letter_code
_entity_poly.pdbx_strand_id
1 'polypeptide(L)' 'MNHAMNVEKWVELFETVGLDKSARQKWHAEFERRFPNEHQAFLEWLQVPLEDIQAIRKQSTTL' A
#
# COMPACT_ATOMS: atom_id res chain seq x y z
N MET A 1 -1.95 24.70 3.06
CA MET A 1 -1.26 23.48 3.52
C MET A 1 -1.96 22.30 2.86
N ASN A 2 -1.23 21.46 2.13
CA ASN A 2 -1.83 20.30 1.46
C ASN A 2 -2.05 19.20 2.50
N HIS A 3 -3.30 18.88 2.81
CA HIS A 3 -3.67 17.83 3.78
C HIS A 3 -3.68 16.44 3.16
N ALA A 4 -2.83 16.20 2.15
CA ALA A 4 -2.79 14.93 1.45
C ALA A 4 -2.29 13.81 2.37
N MET A 5 -2.90 12.64 2.22
CA MET A 5 -2.38 11.40 2.78
C MET A 5 -1.08 11.04 2.06
N ASN A 6 -0.13 10.46 2.78
CA ASN A 6 1.09 9.90 2.21
C ASN A 6 1.34 8.53 2.84
N VAL A 7 2.35 7.82 2.35
CA VAL A 7 2.71 6.48 2.84
C VAL A 7 2.99 6.48 4.35
N GLU A 8 3.74 7.46 4.86
CA GLU A 8 4.15 7.53 6.26
C GLU A 8 2.94 7.58 7.20
N LYS A 9 2.02 8.53 6.96
CA LYS A 9 0.79 8.67 7.74
C LYS A 9 -0.11 7.44 7.61
N TRP A 10 -0.15 6.83 6.43
CA TRP A 10 -0.97 5.63 6.22
C TRP A 10 -0.41 4.41 6.96
N VAL A 11 0.91 4.25 6.97
CA VAL A 11 1.60 3.22 7.75
C VAL A 11 1.40 3.43 9.25
N GLU A 12 1.46 4.68 9.73
CA GLU A 12 1.16 5.02 11.12
C GLU A 12 -0.26 4.57 11.54
N LEU A 13 -1.26 4.78 10.67
CA LEU A 13 -2.62 4.31 10.92
C LEU A 13 -2.70 2.77 10.99
N PHE A 14 -2.01 2.07 10.08
CA PHE A 14 -1.94 0.61 10.12
C PHE A 14 -1.32 0.10 11.43
N GLU A 15 -0.21 0.70 11.88
CA GLU A 15 0.44 0.29 13.12
C GLU A 15 -0.43 0.56 14.34
N THR A 16 -1.12 1.70 14.36
CA THR A 16 -2.05 2.08 15.44
C THR A 16 -3.19 1.07 15.61
N VAL A 17 -3.69 0.48 14.52
CA VAL A 17 -4.76 -0.55 14.57
C VAL A 17 -4.24 -1.99 14.69
N GLY A 18 -2.92 -2.17 14.83
CA GLY A 18 -2.30 -3.50 15.01
C GLY A 18 -2.01 -4.26 13.71
N LEU A 19 -2.02 -3.60 12.56
CA LEU A 19 -1.53 -4.17 11.30
C LEU A 19 0.00 -4.07 11.26
N ASP A 20 0.66 -5.07 11.86
CA ASP A 20 2.11 -5.24 11.80
C ASP A 20 2.62 -5.51 10.37
N LYS A 21 3.94 -5.61 10.21
CA LYS A 21 4.57 -5.85 8.89
C LYS A 21 4.01 -7.08 8.16
N SER A 22 3.78 -8.18 8.88
CA SER A 22 3.27 -9.42 8.28
C SER A 22 1.82 -9.28 7.85
N ALA A 23 1.01 -8.57 8.63
CA ALA A 23 -0.38 -8.31 8.33
C ALA A 23 -0.53 -7.33 7.15
N ARG A 24 0.34 -6.31 7.07
CA ARG A 24 0.42 -5.41 5.90
C ARG A 24 0.81 -6.14 4.62
N GLN A 25 1.74 -7.09 4.69
CA GLN A 25 2.11 -7.93 3.55
C GLN A 25 0.92 -8.76 3.05
N LYS A 26 0.17 -9.40 3.97
CA LYS A 26 -1.07 -10.12 3.62
C LYS A 26 -2.13 -9.19 3.03
N TRP A 27 -2.28 -7.98 3.58
CA TRP A 27 -3.19 -6.97 3.05
C TRP A 27 -2.84 -6.60 1.61
N HIS A 28 -1.57 -6.31 1.32
CA HIS A 28 -1.09 -6.02 -0.02
C HIS A 28 -1.33 -7.17 -0.99
N ALA A 29 -1.02 -8.41 -0.59
CA ALA A 29 -1.26 -9.59 -1.41
C ALA A 29 -2.74 -9.77 -1.75
N GLU A 30 -3.63 -9.60 -0.76
CA GLU A 30 -5.07 -9.71 -0.98
C GLU A 30 -5.61 -8.57 -1.84
N PHE A 31 -5.12 -7.36 -1.64
CA PHE A 31 -5.55 -6.19 -2.41
C PHE A 31 -5.12 -6.32 -3.88
N GLU A 32 -3.85 -6.64 -4.14
CA GLU A 32 -3.35 -6.86 -5.51
C GLU A 32 -4.08 -8.01 -6.21
N ARG A 33 -4.35 -9.11 -5.50
CA ARG A 33 -5.02 -10.27 -6.09
C ARG A 33 -6.48 -10.01 -6.45
N ARG A 34 -7.22 -9.26 -5.63
CA ARG A 34 -8.66 -9.01 -5.85
C ARG A 34 -8.93 -7.77 -6.68
N PHE A 35 -8.15 -6.72 -6.51
CA PHE A 35 -8.40 -5.38 -7.04
C PHE A 35 -7.09 -4.71 -7.51
N PRO A 36 -6.38 -5.28 -8.50
CA PRO A 36 -5.05 -4.80 -8.90
C PRO A 36 -5.04 -3.37 -9.44
N ASN A 37 -6.11 -2.93 -10.11
CA ASN A 37 -6.23 -1.58 -10.64
C ASN A 37 -6.48 -0.56 -9.53
N GLU A 38 -7.30 -0.91 -8.56
CA GLU A 38 -7.60 -0.11 -7.38
C GLU A 38 -6.38 -0.03 -6.46
N HIS A 39 -5.60 -1.10 -6.34
CA HIS A 39 -4.35 -1.08 -5.60
C HIS A 39 -3.33 -0.12 -6.23
N GLN A 40 -3.21 -0.12 -7.56
CA GLN A 40 -2.41 0.90 -8.30
C GLN A 40 -2.89 2.31 -7.98
N ALA A 41 -4.17 2.61 -8.20
CA ALA A 41 -4.74 3.94 -7.98
C ALA A 41 -4.60 4.40 -6.52
N PHE A 42 -4.71 3.47 -5.57
CA PHE A 42 -4.52 3.75 -4.15
C PHE A 42 -3.08 4.19 -3.84
N LEU A 43 -2.07 3.51 -4.40
CA LEU A 43 -0.68 3.87 -4.20
C LEU A 43 -0.33 5.21 -4.87
N GLU A 44 -0.91 5.49 -6.04
CA GLU A 44 -0.79 6.80 -6.70
C GLU A 44 -1.42 7.93 -5.86
N TRP A 45 -2.58 7.67 -5.25
CA TRP A 45 -3.22 8.61 -4.32
C TRP A 45 -2.37 8.88 -3.07
N LEU A 46 -1.65 7.86 -2.58
CA LEU A 46 -0.64 7.99 -1.51
C LEU A 46 0.65 8.70 -1.97
N GLN A 47 0.71 9.14 -3.23
CA GLN A 47 1.86 9.83 -3.84
C GLN A 47 3.12 8.96 -3.91
N VAL A 48 2.95 7.63 -4.03
CA VAL A 48 4.07 6.70 -4.23
C VAL A 48 4.65 6.90 -5.64
N PRO A 49 5.98 7.03 -5.80
CA PRO A 49 6.61 7.07 -7.12
C PRO A 49 6.34 5.81 -7.94
N LEU A 50 6.24 5.94 -9.25
CA LEU A 50 5.86 4.84 -10.14
C LEU A 50 6.79 3.61 -10.01
N GLU A 51 8.10 3.84 -9.86
CA GLU A 51 9.09 2.78 -9.63
C GLU A 51 8.83 1.99 -8.35
N ASP A 52 8.41 2.66 -7.29
CA ASP A 52 8.11 2.05 -6.00
C ASP A 52 6.77 1.32 -6.06
N ILE A 53 5.78 1.86 -6.78
CA ILE A 53 4.50 1.17 -7.03
C ILE A 53 4.75 -0.18 -7.71
N GLN A 54 5.59 -0.20 -8.75
CA GLN A 54 5.93 -1.45 -9.45
C GLN A 54 6.60 -2.46 -8.50
N ALA A 55 7.51 -2.01 -7.65
CA ALA A 55 8.16 -2.86 -6.66
C ALA A 55 7.16 -3.43 -5.63
N ILE A 56 6.27 -2.59 -5.08
CA ILE A 56 5.24 -2.99 -4.11
C ILE A 56 4.28 -4.01 -4.73
N ARG A 57 3.77 -3.75 -5.93
CA ARG A 57 2.85 -4.65 -6.63
C ARG A 57 3.50 -5.99 -6.96
N LYS A 58 4.77 -5.98 -7.40
CA LYS A 58 5.53 -7.22 -7.62
C LYS A 58 5.73 -8.02 -6.33
N GLN A 59 6.02 -7.37 -5.22
CA GLN A 59 6.12 -8.05 -3.92
C GLN A 59 4.77 -8.63 -3.49
N SER A 60 3.67 -7.95 -3.81
CA SER A 60 2.30 -8.36 -3.47
C SER A 60 1.87 -9.64 -4.20
N THR A 61 2.44 -9.93 -5.38
CA THR A 61 2.12 -11.15 -6.15
C THR A 61 3.03 -12.35 -5.83
N THR A 62 4.08 -12.17 -5.04
CA THR A 62 5.09 -13.20 -4.75
C THR A 62 4.85 -13.91 -3.40
N LEU A 63 3.85 -13.47 -2.63
CA LEU A 63 3.48 -13.98 -1.30
C LEU A 63 2.46 -15.12 -1.35
#